data_AF-A0A972U1X1-F1
#
_entry.id   AF-A0A972U1X1-F1
#
_cell.length_a   1.000
_cell.length_b   1.000
_cell.length_c   1.000
_cell.angle_alpha   90.00
_cell.angle_beta   90.00
_cell.angle_gamma   90.00
#
_symmetry.space_group_name_H-M   'P 1'
#
loop_
_entity.id
_entity.type
_entity.pdbx_description
1 polymer ?
#
loop_
_entity_poly.entity_id
_entity_poly.type
_entity_poly.pdbx_seq_one_letter_code
_entity_poly.pdbx_strand_id
1 'polypeptide(L)'
;MTTIKATCPVCGDIDLTPKDVRLTVAEIAGWATYTFTCTQCHDQVEKSADDEVVALLSSAGVEIERVPAEALEGHSGAVFTYDDVLDFALWLESNDLVAADFSPASGA
;
A
#
# COMPACT_ATOMS: atom_id res chain seq x y z
N MET A 1 27.45 -4.81 0.62
CA MET A 1 26.29 -4.70 -0.31
C MET A 1 25.45 -5.94 -0.08
N THR A 2 24.22 -5.78 0.41
CA THR A 2 23.33 -6.90 0.73
C THR A 2 22.69 -7.38 -0.56
N THR A 3 22.80 -8.67 -0.88
CA THR A 3 22.17 -9.30 -2.04
C THR A 3 21.11 -10.28 -1.56
N ILE A 4 19.92 -10.21 -2.15
CA ILE A 4 18.78 -11.07 -1.84
C ILE A 4 18.70 -12.12 -2.95
N LYS A 5 18.79 -13.39 -2.60
CA LYS A 5 18.54 -14.48 -3.55
C LYS A 5 17.07 -14.80 -3.58
N ALA A 6 16.48 -14.71 -4.77
CA ALA A 6 15.07 -15.07 -5.00
C ALA A 6 14.97 -15.99 -6.21
N THR A 7 13.99 -16.89 -6.19
CA THR A 7 13.77 -17.85 -7.28
C THR A 7 12.63 -17.38 -8.18
N CYS A 8 12.97 -17.05 -9.42
CA CYS A 8 12.02 -16.83 -10.50
C CYS A 8 11.49 -18.19 -11.02
N PRO A 9 10.17 -18.38 -11.19
CA PRO A 9 9.62 -19.63 -11.69
C PRO A 9 10.03 -19.98 -13.14
N VAL A 10 10.49 -18.98 -13.91
CA VAL A 10 10.91 -19.14 -15.32
C VAL A 10 12.43 -19.26 -15.44
N CYS A 11 13.18 -18.39 -14.76
CA CYS A 11 14.63 -18.28 -14.93
C CYS A 11 15.46 -19.01 -13.86
N GLY A 12 14.85 -19.41 -12.74
CA GLY A 12 15.56 -19.97 -11.58
C GLY A 12 16.05 -18.90 -10.62
N ASP A 13 17.16 -19.17 -9.93
CA ASP A 13 17.69 -18.29 -8.90
C ASP A 13 18.34 -17.04 -9.49
N ILE A 14 17.91 -15.88 -8.99
CA ILE A 14 18.43 -14.57 -9.36
C ILE A 14 18.89 -13.81 -8.12
N ASP A 15 19.86 -12.93 -8.31
CA ASP A 15 20.35 -12.02 -7.29
C ASP A 15 19.69 -10.65 -7.47
N LEU A 16 19.06 -10.16 -6.41
CA LEU A 16 18.36 -8.88 -6.35
C LEU A 16 18.98 -7.98 -5.29
N THR A 17 18.78 -6.67 -5.43
CA THR A 17 19.11 -5.72 -4.37
C THR A 17 17.86 -5.42 -3.53
N PRO A 18 18.02 -4.87 -2.31
CA PRO A 18 16.88 -4.51 -1.47
C PRO A 18 15.90 -3.52 -2.10
N LYS A 19 16.34 -2.76 -3.11
CA LYS A 19 15.51 -1.80 -3.85
C LYS A 19 14.65 -2.46 -4.94
N ASP A 20 15.00 -3.67 -5.35
CA ASP A 20 14.30 -4.42 -6.39
C ASP A 20 13.17 -5.29 -5.82
N VAL A 21 13.04 -5.32 -4.50
CA VAL A 21 12.04 -6.08 -3.76
C VAL A 21 11.12 -5.10 -3.03
N ARG A 22 9.82 -5.38 -3.03
CA ARG A 22 8.81 -4.68 -2.24
C ARG A 22 8.15 -5.67 -1.31
N LEU A 23 8.09 -5.36 -0.02
CA LEU A 23 7.41 -6.18 0.97
C LEU A 23 6.10 -5.51 1.37
N THR A 24 4.99 -6.19 1.18
CA THR A 24 3.65 -5.72 1.58
C THR A 24 3.18 -6.54 2.77
N VAL A 25 2.82 -5.86 3.86
CA VAL A 25 2.35 -6.50 5.10
C VAL A 25 0.96 -5.97 5.44
N ALA A 26 0.00 -6.88 5.57
CA ALA A 26 -1.35 -6.59 6.04
C ALA A 26 -1.53 -7.16 7.44
N GLU A 27 -1.17 -6.37 8.46
CA GLU A 27 -1.16 -6.82 9.86
C GLU A 27 -2.52 -7.33 10.33
N ILE A 28 -3.60 -6.68 9.91
CA ILE A 28 -4.97 -7.00 10.34
C ILE A 28 -5.49 -8.26 9.67
N ALA A 29 -5.12 -8.47 8.40
CA ALA A 29 -5.51 -9.67 7.66
C ALA A 29 -4.54 -10.85 7.87
N GLY A 30 -3.41 -10.63 8.56
CA GLY A 30 -2.45 -11.67 8.93
C GLY A 30 -1.69 -12.28 7.75
N TRP A 31 -1.52 -11.53 6.66
CA TRP A 31 -0.75 -11.97 5.50
C TRP A 31 0.35 -10.98 5.15
N ALA A 32 1.42 -11.50 4.56
CA ALA A 32 2.47 -10.70 3.95
C ALA A 32 2.84 -11.31 2.60
N THR A 33 3.17 -10.45 1.65
CA THR A 33 3.64 -10.83 0.32
C THR A 33 4.84 -9.99 -0.05
N TYR A 34 5.75 -10.56 -0.83
CA TYR A 34 6.82 -9.79 -1.45
C TYR A 34 6.74 -9.91 -2.96
N THR A 35 7.02 -8.79 -3.63
CA THR A 35 7.06 -8.68 -5.07
C THR A 35 8.43 -8.25 -5.53
N PHE A 36 8.86 -8.80 -6.67
CA PHE A 36 10.09 -8.39 -7.34
C PHE A 36 9.96 -8.55 -8.85
N THR A 37 10.76 -7.79 -9.60
CA THR A 37 10.86 -7.92 -11.05
C THR A 37 12.10 -8.73 -11.40
N CYS A 38 11.92 -9.81 -12.16
CA CYS A 38 13.05 -10.63 -12.60
C CYS A 38 13.95 -9.87 -13.58
N THR A 39 15.25 -9.80 -13.33
CA THR A 39 16.21 -9.12 -14.23
C THR A 39 16.49 -9.87 -15.54
N GLN A 40 15.99 -11.09 -15.69
CA GLN A 40 16.14 -11.90 -16.91
C GLN A 40 14.89 -11.86 -17.78
N CYS A 41 13.74 -12.29 -17.27
CA CYS A 41 12.49 -12.29 -18.04
C CYS A 41 11.67 -11.01 -17.92
N HIS A 42 12.01 -10.11 -16.98
CA HIS A 42 11.26 -8.88 -16.68
C HIS A 42 9.83 -9.10 -16.17
N ASP A 43 9.47 -10.33 -15.83
CA ASP A 43 8.19 -10.62 -15.19
C ASP A 43 8.20 -10.20 -13.73
N GLN A 44 7.05 -9.68 -13.29
CA GLN A 44 6.76 -9.43 -11.89
C GLN A 44 6.34 -10.74 -11.22
N VAL A 45 7.04 -11.10 -10.15
CA VAL A 45 6.78 -12.30 -9.36
C VAL A 45 6.30 -11.88 -7.97
N GLU A 46 5.17 -12.43 -7.55
CA GLU A 46 4.63 -12.29 -6.20
C GLU A 46 4.73 -13.62 -5.45
N LYS A 47 5.16 -13.56 -4.19
CA LYS A 47 5.26 -14.72 -3.29
C LYS A 47 4.76 -14.34 -1.89
N SER A 48 4.20 -15.32 -1.18
CA SER A 48 3.87 -15.17 0.23
C SER A 48 5.14 -15.06 1.08
N ALA A 49 5.09 -14.22 2.10
CA ALA A 49 6.14 -14.07 3.11
C ALA A 49 5.61 -14.54 4.46
N ASP A 50 6.27 -15.52 5.05
CA ASP A 50 6.06 -15.88 6.46
C ASP A 50 6.84 -14.92 7.37
N ASP A 51 6.58 -14.95 8.68
CA ASP A 51 7.21 -14.04 9.67
C ASP A 51 8.75 -14.05 9.60
N GLU A 52 9.37 -15.21 9.33
CA GLU A 52 10.82 -15.33 9.16
C GLU A 52 11.31 -14.57 7.92
N VAL A 53 10.58 -14.67 6.80
CA VAL A 53 10.90 -13.97 5.55
C VAL A 53 10.69 -12.46 5.72
N VAL A 54 9.62 -12.05 6.40
CA VAL A 54 9.36 -10.64 6.75
C VAL A 54 10.52 -10.06 7.56
N ALA A 55 10.96 -10.77 8.61
CA ALA A 55 12.08 -10.34 9.44
C ALA A 55 13.39 -10.24 8.64
N LEU A 56 13.66 -11.24 7.78
CA LEU A 56 14.84 -11.25 6.93
C LEU A 56 14.87 -10.07 5.95
N LEU A 57 13.79 -9.86 5.20
CA LEU A 57 13.68 -8.78 4.22
C LEU A 57 13.71 -7.40 4.90
N SER A 58 13.05 -7.26 6.05
CA SER A 58 13.10 -6.05 6.86
C SER A 58 14.54 -5.75 7.32
N SER A 59 15.29 -6.76 7.78
CA SER A 59 16.69 -6.59 8.21
C SER A 59 17.63 -6.25 7.05
N ALA A 60 17.31 -6.71 5.83
CA ALA A 60 18.05 -6.42 4.61
C ALA A 60 17.83 -4.99 4.09
N GLY A 61 16.88 -4.24 4.66
CA GLY A 61 16.56 -2.87 4.28
C GLY A 61 15.59 -2.75 3.09
N VAL A 62 14.75 -3.76 2.88
CA VAL A 62 13.68 -3.74 1.88
C VAL A 62 12.60 -2.72 2.30
N GLU A 63 12.03 -2.01 1.33
CA GLU A 63 10.92 -1.09 1.57
C GLU A 63 9.66 -1.89 1.98
N ILE A 64 9.10 -1.53 3.14
CA ILE A 64 7.91 -2.18 3.69
C ILE A 64 6.71 -1.27 3.48
N GLU A 65 5.76 -1.77 2.71
CA GLU A 65 4.45 -1.17 2.50
C GLU A 65 3.45 -1.82 3.44
N ARG A 66 2.86 -1.01 4.34
CA ARG A 66 1.86 -1.50 5.30
C ARG A 66 0.48 -1.22 4.76
N VAL A 67 -0.33 -2.26 4.64
CA VAL A 67 -1.73 -2.13 4.24
C VAL A 67 -2.50 -1.55 5.43
N PRO A 68 -3.11 -0.36 5.28
CA PRO A 68 -3.88 0.27 6.35
C PRO A 68 -5.17 -0.51 6.62
N ALA A 69 -5.73 -0.33 7.81
CA ALA A 69 -6.94 -1.04 8.23
C ALA A 69 -8.12 -0.75 7.29
N GLU A 70 -8.21 0.51 6.91
CA GLU A 70 -9.24 1.11 6.06
C GLU A 70 -9.28 0.45 4.68
N ALA A 71 -8.14 -0.01 4.16
CA ALA A 71 -8.09 -0.71 2.87
C ALA A 71 -8.66 -2.14 2.93
N LEU A 72 -8.80 -2.71 4.13
CA LEU A 72 -9.35 -4.05 4.36
C LEU A 72 -10.79 -4.00 4.89
N GLU A 73 -11.34 -2.80 5.08
CA GLU A 73 -12.72 -2.64 5.52
C GLU A 73 -13.69 -3.16 4.45
N GLY A 74 -14.78 -3.76 4.91
CA GLY A 74 -15.86 -4.16 4.03
C GLY A 74 -16.53 -2.93 3.42
N HIS A 75 -16.37 -2.73 2.12
CA HIS A 75 -17.10 -1.68 1.42
C HIS A 75 -18.60 -2.03 1.38
N SER A 76 -19.43 -1.11 1.86
CA SER A 76 -20.89 -1.24 1.84
C SER A 76 -21.51 -0.01 1.21
N GLY A 77 -22.68 -0.17 0.57
CA GLY A 77 -23.38 0.90 -0.13
C GLY A 77 -23.17 0.87 -1.64
N ALA A 78 -23.66 1.92 -2.32
CA ALA A 78 -23.48 2.08 -3.75
C ALA A 78 -22.00 2.39 -4.08
N VAL A 79 -21.57 1.98 -5.27
CA VAL A 79 -20.24 2.34 -5.78
C VAL A 79 -20.18 3.86 -5.92
N PHE A 80 -19.11 4.46 -5.42
CA PHE A 80 -18.86 5.89 -5.57
C PHE A 80 -18.63 6.23 -7.05
N THR A 81 -19.42 7.18 -7.57
CA THR A 81 -19.40 7.60 -8.96
C THR A 81 -18.97 9.06 -9.09
N TYR A 82 -18.83 9.52 -10.33
CA TYR A 82 -18.54 10.92 -10.60
C TYR A 82 -19.68 11.86 -10.15
N ASP A 83 -20.94 11.40 -10.25
CA ASP A 83 -22.11 12.19 -9.84
C ASP A 83 -22.09 12.45 -8.32
N ASP A 84 -21.63 11.49 -7.50
CA ASP A 84 -21.47 11.70 -6.06
C ASP A 84 -20.47 12.83 -5.73
N VAL A 85 -19.41 12.97 -6.54
CA VAL A 85 -18.43 14.07 -6.40
C VAL A 85 -19.07 15.41 -6.77
N LEU A 86 -19.84 15.45 -7.86
CA LEU A 86 -20.53 16.66 -8.31
C LEU A 86 -21.58 17.10 -7.30
N ASP A 87 -22.39 16.15 -6.82
CA ASP A 87 -23.42 16.38 -5.81
C ASP A 87 -22.79 16.92 -4.52
N PHE A 88 -21.64 16.37 -4.10
CA PHE A 88 -20.91 16.90 -2.95
C PHE A 88 -20.39 18.32 -3.18
N ALA A 89 -19.86 18.63 -4.37
CA ALA A 89 -19.37 19.97 -4.70
C ALA A 89 -20.51 21.02 -4.72
N LEU A 90 -21.66 20.67 -5.32
CA LEU A 90 -22.87 21.50 -5.35
C LEU A 90 -23.45 21.68 -3.94
N TRP A 91 -23.41 20.63 -3.11
CA TRP A 91 -23.83 20.70 -1.72
C TRP A 91 -22.97 21.68 -0.90
N LEU A 92 -21.64 21.62 -1.07
CA LEU A 92 -20.71 22.54 -0.39
C LEU A 92 -20.96 24.01 -0.74
N GLU A 93 -21.25 24.32 -2.00
CA GLU A 93 -21.59 25.69 -2.44
C GLU A 93 -22.79 26.27 -1.67
N SER A 94 -23.76 25.42 -1.35
CA SER A 94 -24.98 25.81 -0.63
C SER A 94 -24.86 25.72 0.90
N ASN A 95 -23.85 25.01 1.42
CA ASN A 95 -23.71 24.66 2.84
C ASN A 95 -22.31 25.01 3.38
N ASP A 96 -21.88 26.26 3.20
CA ASP A 96 -20.56 26.80 3.59
C ASP A 96 -20.36 26.99 5.12
N LEU A 97 -21.20 26.38 5.97
CA LEU A 97 -21.14 26.58 7.42
C LEU A 97 -19.99 25.83 8.10
N VAL A 98 -19.33 24.89 7.40
CA VAL A 98 -18.22 24.13 7.97
C VAL A 98 -16.95 24.99 8.10
N ALA A 99 -16.73 25.95 7.19
CA ALA A 99 -15.55 26.82 7.25
C ALA A 99 -15.62 27.85 8.41
N ALA A 100 -16.83 28.23 8.83
CA ALA A 100 -17.05 29.22 9.89
C ALA A 100 -16.66 28.71 11.28
N ASP A 101 -16.84 27.41 11.57
CA ASP A 101 -16.55 26.80 12.87
C ASP A 101 -15.06 26.50 13.12
N PHE A 102 -14.24 26.45 12.07
CA PHE A 102 -12.78 26.26 12.18
C PHE A 102 -11.98 27.58 12.22
N SER A 103 -12.66 28.73 12.16
CA SER A 103 -11.99 30.03 12.30
C SER A 103 -11.62 30.24 13.78
N PRO A 104 -10.33 30.37 14.14
CA PRO A 104 -9.97 30.61 15.54
C PRO A 104 -10.62 31.91 15.99
N ALA A 105 -11.37 31.86 17.10
CA ALA A 105 -12.00 33.02 17.70
C ALA A 105 -10.97 34.16 17.80
N SER A 106 -11.23 35.25 17.09
CA SER A 106 -10.40 36.46 17.18
C SER A 106 -10.40 36.90 18.64
N GLY A 107 -9.23 36.79 19.28
CA GLY A 107 -9.03 37.09 20.69
C GLY A 107 -9.49 38.50 21.06
N ALA A 108 -10.08 38.59 22.25
CA ALA A 108 -10.39 39.83 22.96
C ALA A 108 -9.14 40.56 23.45
#